data_AF-A0A7K9CTD3-F1
#
_entry.id   AF-A0A7K9CTD3-F1
#
_cell.length_a   1.000
_cell.length_b   1.000
_cell.length_c   1.000
_cell.angle_alpha   90.00
_cell.angle_beta   90.00
_cell.angle_gamma   90.00
#
_symmetry.space_group_name_H-M   'P 1'
#
loop_
_entity.id
_entity.type
_entity.pdbx_description
1 polymer ?
#
loop_
_entity_poly.entity_id
_entity_poly.type
_entity_poly.pdbx_seq_one_letter_code
_entity_poly.pdbx_strand_id
1 'polypeptide(L)'
;VRRGRWAGWGQGQGQGSGSGSGSARSQPLEPSLLHFLVCPLSKRPLRYEEATNELINEELGIAYPIIDGIPNMIPEAARTTRKKPPAEGSKQA
;
A
#
# COMPACT_ATOMS: atom_id res chain seq x y z
N VAL A 1 -26.11 13.80 66.23
CA VAL A 1 -25.89 15.11 65.59
C VAL A 1 -24.90 14.92 64.42
N ARG A 2 -25.29 15.36 63.21
CA ARG A 2 -24.50 15.61 61.98
C ARG A 2 -22.95 15.59 62.14
N ARG A 3 -22.13 14.84 61.37
CA ARG A 3 -21.58 15.07 59.99
C ARG A 3 -20.21 14.34 59.95
N GLY A 4 -19.60 13.85 58.87
CA GLY A 4 -19.78 13.97 57.42
C GLY A 4 -19.25 12.71 56.73
N ARG A 5 -19.71 12.33 55.53
CA ARG A 5 -19.42 12.91 54.22
C ARG A 5 -17.91 13.22 54.05
N TRP A 6 -17.21 12.30 53.37
CA TRP A 6 -16.59 12.53 52.05
C TRP A 6 -16.32 11.14 51.45
N ALA A 7 -17.31 10.62 50.71
CA ALA A 7 -17.15 9.43 49.88
C ALA A 7 -16.36 9.84 48.63
N GLY A 8 -15.05 9.61 48.65
CA GLY A 8 -14.21 9.66 47.45
C GLY A 8 -14.49 8.43 46.59
N TRP A 9 -15.44 8.56 45.66
CA TRP A 9 -15.48 7.70 44.49
C TRP A 9 -14.26 8.05 43.62
N GLY A 10 -13.34 7.11 43.45
CA GLY A 10 -12.16 7.36 42.64
C GLY A 10 -11.16 6.21 42.61
N GLN A 11 -11.56 5.07 42.05
CA GLN A 11 -10.68 4.21 41.25
C GLN A 11 -11.49 3.06 40.65
N GLY A 12 -12.23 3.35 39.59
CA GLY A 12 -12.60 2.34 38.61
C GLY A 12 -11.38 2.02 37.77
N GLN A 13 -10.72 0.89 38.03
CA GLN A 13 -9.76 0.34 37.08
C GLN A 13 -10.52 -0.32 35.94
N GLY A 14 -10.83 0.47 34.92
CA GLY A 14 -11.27 -0.02 33.63
C GLY A 14 -10.10 -0.72 32.95
N GLN A 15 -10.04 -2.04 33.05
CA GLN A 15 -9.21 -2.85 32.16
C GLN A 15 -9.94 -2.96 30.82
N GLY A 16 -9.84 -1.89 30.02
CA GLY A 16 -10.16 -1.93 28.60
C GLY A 16 -9.13 -2.79 27.91
N SER A 17 -9.41 -4.09 27.78
CA SER A 17 -8.63 -4.99 26.95
C SER A 17 -8.96 -4.69 25.48
N GLY A 18 -8.48 -3.56 24.98
CA GLY A 18 -8.45 -3.23 23.56
C GLY A 18 -7.39 -4.08 22.88
N SER A 19 -7.72 -5.34 22.61
CA SER A 19 -6.92 -6.19 21.71
C SER A 19 -7.17 -5.76 20.26
N GLY A 20 -6.69 -4.56 19.91
CA GLY A 20 -6.49 -4.16 18.53
C GLY A 20 -5.29 -4.90 17.97
N SER A 21 -5.46 -6.21 17.71
CA SER A 21 -4.50 -6.98 16.93
C SER A 21 -4.63 -6.53 15.47
N GLY A 22 -4.00 -5.40 15.16
CA GLY A 22 -3.68 -5.02 13.79
C GLY A 22 -2.63 -5.97 13.25
N SER A 23 -3.01 -7.22 12.98
CA SER A 23 -2.24 -8.09 12.13
C SER A 23 -2.16 -7.38 10.79
N ALA A 24 -0.99 -6.83 10.46
CA ALA A 24 -0.67 -6.36 9.11
C ALA A 24 -0.75 -7.60 8.20
N ARG A 25 -1.97 -7.95 7.79
CA ARG A 25 -2.17 -8.93 6.75
C ARG A 25 -1.69 -8.24 5.49
N SER A 26 -0.65 -8.77 4.86
CA SER A 26 -0.24 -8.40 3.51
C SER A 26 -1.44 -8.66 2.60
N GLN A 27 -2.27 -7.63 2.40
CA GLN A 27 -3.40 -7.71 1.48
C GLN A 27 -2.85 -7.43 0.08
N PRO A 28 -3.21 -8.25 -0.91
CA PRO A 28 -2.90 -7.94 -2.30
C PRO A 28 -3.43 -6.56 -2.65
N LEU A 29 -2.68 -5.84 -3.49
CA LEU A 29 -3.16 -4.56 -4.00
C LEU A 29 -4.36 -4.78 -4.90
N GLU A 30 -5.48 -4.15 -4.59
CA GLU A 30 -6.71 -4.27 -5.37
C GLU A 30 -6.51 -3.69 -6.79
N PRO A 31 -6.67 -4.48 -7.87
CA PRO A 31 -6.40 -4.09 -9.26
C PRO A 31 -7.05 -2.77 -9.68
N SER A 32 -8.24 -2.48 -9.16
CA SER A 32 -8.98 -1.24 -9.42
C SER A 32 -8.24 0.02 -8.93
N LEU A 33 -7.46 -0.07 -7.85
CA LEU A 33 -6.67 1.03 -7.33
C LEU A 33 -5.43 1.30 -8.20
N LEU A 34 -4.84 0.24 -8.77
CA LEU A 34 -3.60 0.36 -9.55
C LEU A 34 -3.80 1.20 -10.83
N HIS A 35 -5.03 1.28 -11.34
CA HIS A 35 -5.40 2.14 -12.47
C HIS A 35 -5.23 3.64 -12.20
N PHE A 36 -5.18 4.06 -10.94
CA PHE A 36 -4.98 5.46 -10.54
C PHE A 36 -3.53 5.77 -10.15
N LEU A 37 -2.63 4.78 -10.15
CA LEU A 37 -1.24 4.98 -9.74
C LEU A 37 -0.42 5.61 -10.87
N VAL A 38 0.26 6.70 -10.53
CA VAL A 38 1.14 7.45 -11.42
C VAL A 38 2.60 7.35 -10.98
N CYS A 39 3.51 7.33 -11.94
CA CYS A 39 4.94 7.34 -11.70
C CYS A 39 5.37 8.62 -10.94
N PRO A 40 6.17 8.52 -9.87
CA PRO A 40 6.64 9.70 -9.13
C PRO A 40 7.52 10.62 -9.98
N LEU A 41 8.23 10.06 -10.98
CA LEU A 41 9.15 10.79 -11.85
C LEU A 41 8.45 11.39 -13.07
N SER A 42 7.73 10.59 -13.86
CA SER A 42 7.12 11.04 -15.11
C SER A 42 5.69 11.54 -14.98
N LYS A 43 5.00 11.26 -13.86
CA LYS A 43 3.56 11.53 -13.66
C LYS A 43 2.64 10.81 -14.63
N ARG A 44 3.12 9.69 -15.19
CA ARG A 44 2.42 8.88 -16.20
C ARG A 44 1.87 7.61 -15.56
N PRO A 45 0.79 7.02 -16.10
CA PRO A 45 0.21 5.80 -15.53
C PRO A 45 1.22 4.65 -15.51
N LEU A 46 1.13 3.81 -14.48
CA LEU A 46 1.95 2.61 -14.33
C LEU A 46 1.14 1.36 -14.72
N ARG A 47 1.81 0.38 -15.34
CA ARG A 47 1.22 -0.92 -15.64
C ARG A 47 1.59 -1.92 -14.54
N TYR A 48 0.60 -2.59 -13.97
CA TYR A 48 0.85 -3.69 -13.05
C TYR A 48 1.27 -4.96 -13.77
N GLU A 49 2.24 -5.67 -13.20
CA GLU A 49 2.68 -7.00 -13.65
C GLU A 49 2.50 -7.98 -12.51
N GLU A 50 1.46 -8.82 -12.59
CA GLU A 50 1.12 -9.82 -11.57
C GLU A 50 2.21 -10.88 -11.41
N ALA A 51 2.90 -11.23 -12.49
CA ALA A 51 3.94 -12.26 -12.48
C ALA A 51 5.14 -11.89 -11.61
N THR A 52 5.50 -10.60 -11.55
CA THR A 52 6.64 -10.10 -10.76
C THR A 52 6.20 -9.27 -9.56
N ASN A 53 4.91 -8.98 -9.42
CA ASN A 53 4.34 -8.09 -8.41
C ASN A 53 5.00 -6.70 -8.44
N GLU A 54 5.05 -6.09 -9.62
CA GLU A 54 5.73 -4.81 -9.87
C GLU A 54 4.83 -3.82 -10.64
N LEU A 55 5.10 -2.53 -10.45
CA LEU A 55 4.52 -1.44 -11.23
C LEU A 55 5.54 -0.95 -12.26
N ILE A 56 5.26 -1.21 -13.54
CA ILE A 56 6.14 -0.93 -14.67
C ILE A 56 5.81 0.43 -15.27
N ASN A 57 6.86 1.24 -15.48
CA ASN A 57 6.84 2.41 -16.33
C ASN A 57 7.54 2.09 -17.65
N GLU A 58 6.78 2.03 -18.74
CA GLU A 58 7.30 1.65 -20.06
C GLU A 58 8.10 2.77 -20.74
N GLU A 59 7.82 4.04 -20.42
CA GLU A 59 8.51 5.19 -21.01
C GLU A 59 9.93 5.35 -20.45
N LEU A 60 10.09 5.15 -19.14
CA LEU A 60 11.37 5.23 -18.44
C LEU A 60 12.10 3.88 -18.39
N GLY A 61 11.42 2.79 -18.72
CA GLY A 61 11.98 1.44 -18.64
C GLY A 61 12.33 1.02 -17.21
N ILE A 62 11.56 1.45 -16.22
CA ILE A 62 11.78 1.14 -14.79
C ILE A 62 10.57 0.43 -14.17
N ALA A 63 10.81 -0.31 -13.10
CA ALA A 63 9.78 -1.01 -12.33
C ALA A 63 9.93 -0.72 -10.83
N TYR A 64 8.80 -0.50 -10.16
CA TYR A 64 8.71 -0.35 -8.71
C TYR A 64 8.15 -1.64 -8.09
N PRO A 65 8.86 -2.27 -7.14
CA PRO A 65 8.39 -3.50 -6.50
C PRO A 65 7.24 -3.22 -5.52
N ILE A 66 6.32 -4.17 -5.40
CA ILE A 66 5.29 -4.18 -4.36
C ILE A 66 5.72 -5.15 -3.25
N ILE A 67 5.87 -4.63 -2.04
CA ILE A 67 6.32 -5.40 -0.87
C ILE A 67 5.21 -5.35 0.18
N ASP A 68 4.75 -6.51 0.64
CA ASP A 68 3.63 -6.62 1.59
C ASP A 68 2.34 -5.90 1.18
N GLY A 69 2.10 -5.79 -0.13
CA GLY A 69 0.97 -5.01 -0.65
C GLY A 69 1.17 -3.51 -0.48
N ILE A 70 2.41 -3.02 -0.51
CA ILE A 70 2.73 -1.59 -0.51
C ILE A 70 3.68 -1.31 -1.69
N PRO A 71 3.29 -0.43 -2.64
CA PRO A 71 4.19 -0.01 -3.71
C PRO A 71 5.39 0.76 -3.16
N ASN A 72 6.60 0.27 -3.41
CA ASN A 72 7.83 1.01 -3.10
C ASN A 72 8.16 1.97 -4.25
N MET A 73 7.53 3.15 -4.26
CA MET A 73 7.71 4.19 -5.28
C MET A 73 8.89 5.14 -4.99
N ILE A 74 9.98 4.63 -4.43
CA ILE A 74 11.21 5.39 -4.19
C ILE A 74 12.09 5.29 -5.45
N PRO A 75 12.61 6.40 -6.00
CA PRO A 75 13.44 6.38 -7.21
C PRO A 75 14.65 5.42 -7.12
N GLU A 76 15.27 5.32 -5.95
CA GLU A 76 16.42 4.45 -5.68
C GLU A 76 16.04 2.97 -5.60
N ALA A 77 14.77 2.66 -5.28
CA ALA A 77 14.25 1.29 -5.28
C ALA A 77 13.83 0.83 -6.68
N ALA A 78 13.69 1.76 -7.63
CA ALA A 78 13.29 1.45 -8.99
C ALA A 78 14.33 0.56 -9.68
N ARG A 79 13.86 -0.51 -10.31
CA ARG A 79 14.70 -1.46 -11.05
C ARG A 79 14.59 -1.20 -12.53
N THR A 80 15.70 -1.23 -13.26
CA THR A 80 15.66 -1.15 -14.72
C THR A 80 15.03 -2.41 -15.30
N THR A 81 13.99 -2.24 -16.10
CA THR A 81 13.32 -3.35 -16.79
C THR A 81 14.09 -3.67 -18.08
N ARG A 82 14.41 -4.95 -18.30
CA ARG A 82 14.98 -5.43 -19.58
C ARG A 82 13.90 -5.76 -20.62
N LYS A 83 12.62 -5.49 -20.34
CA LYS A 83 11.53 -5.90 -21.23
C LYS A 83 11.62 -5.09 -22.52
N LYS A 84 11.78 -5.80 -23.64
CA LYS A 84 11.72 -5.26 -25.01
C LYS A 84 10.44 -4.39 -25.15
N PRO A 85 10.48 -3.25 -25.86
CA PRO A 85 9.27 -2.47 -26.15
C PRO A 85 8.18 -3.41 -26.67
N PRO A 86 6.90 -3.18 -26.30
CA PRO A 86 5.82 -4.04 -26.73
C PRO A 86 5.89 -4.12 -28.26
N ALA A 87 6.03 -5.34 -28.78
CA ALA A 87 5.95 -5.56 -30.21
C ALA A 87 4.56 -5.09 -30.64
N GLU A 88 4.54 -4.05 -31.46
CA GLU A 88 3.38 -3.61 -32.23
C GLU A 88 2.69 -4.83 -32.85
N GLY A 89 1.41 -5.03 -32.57
CA GLY A 89 0.68 -6.19 -33.10
C GLY A 89 -0.60 -6.54 -32.38
N SER A 90 -1.61 -5.68 -32.43
CA SER A 90 -3.01 -6.11 -32.28
C SER A 90 -3.83 -5.49 -33.39
N LYS A 91 -3.62 -5.99 -34.60
CA LYS A 91 -4.66 -6.04 -35.62
C LYS A 91 -5.71 -7.05 -35.11
N GLN A 92 -6.75 -6.56 -34.45
CA GLN A 92 -7.97 -7.36 -34.24
C GLN A 92 -8.73 -7.38 -35.57
N ALA A 93 -9.23 -8.56 -35.93
CA ALA A 93 -9.74 -8.95 -37.25
C ALA A 93 -10.86 -8.07 -37.83
#